data_AF-A0A532C9Q5-F1
#
_entry.id   AF-A0A532C9Q5-F1
#
_cell.length_a   1.000
_cell.length_b   1.000
_cell.length_c   1.000
_cell.angle_alpha   90.00
_cell.angle_beta   90.00
_cell.angle_gamma   90.00
#
_symmetry.space_group_name_H-M   'P 1'
#
loop_
_entity.id
_entity.type
_entity.pdbx_description
1 polymer ?
#
loop_
_entity_poly.entity_id
_entity_poly.type
_entity_poly.pdbx_seq_one_letter_code
_entity_poly.pdbx_strand_id
1 'polypeptide(L)'
;MTTEDYMLRHLLVFAIVIGCPLSGFAQFMDRGEYVEVSKGVKLCSNAALDTSNGILDPENRFWRVTSKARENSTQTVDAFVFESAYDRKSGKTTIEERQYDDGYATLFKRALEHKGMLLMVSPRDGQVEATVEICRRKK
;
A
#
# COMPACT_ATOMS: atom_id res chain seq x y z
N MET A 1 -8.98 45.19 -42.66
CA MET A 1 -8.23 44.88 -41.43
C MET A 1 -9.24 44.94 -40.29
N THR A 2 -9.94 43.82 -40.12
CA THR A 2 -11.17 43.69 -39.35
C THR A 2 -10.88 42.99 -38.02
N THR A 3 -11.60 43.42 -37.00
CA THR A 3 -11.51 43.03 -35.58
C THR A 3 -11.70 41.53 -35.31
N GLU A 4 -12.06 40.74 -36.33
CA GLU A 4 -12.28 39.28 -36.26
C GLU A 4 -10.98 38.46 -36.29
N ASP A 5 -9.90 38.97 -36.87
CA ASP A 5 -8.59 38.27 -36.90
C ASP A 5 -7.90 38.22 -35.53
N TYR A 6 -8.28 39.12 -34.61
CA TYR A 6 -7.71 39.18 -33.25
C TYR A 6 -8.42 38.24 -32.27
N MET A 7 -9.69 37.92 -32.52
CA MET A 7 -10.48 37.03 -31.68
C MET A 7 -10.19 35.54 -31.98
N LEU A 8 -9.82 35.21 -33.23
CA LEU A 8 -9.51 33.84 -33.62
C LEU A 8 -8.11 33.39 -33.17
N ARG A 9 -7.16 34.32 -33.01
CA ARG A 9 -5.79 34.05 -32.52
C ARG A 9 -5.70 33.80 -31.01
N HIS A 10 -6.69 34.22 -30.24
CA HIS A 10 -6.74 33.99 -28.79
C HIS A 10 -7.47 32.69 -28.39
N LEU A 11 -8.05 31.98 -29.35
CA LEU A 11 -8.78 30.72 -29.11
C LEU A 11 -7.91 29.46 -29.32
N LEU A 12 -6.65 29.60 -29.74
CA LEU A 12 -5.82 28.49 -30.22
C LEU A 12 -4.56 28.19 -29.38
N VAL A 13 -4.48 28.67 -28.14
CA VAL A 13 -3.36 28.34 -27.23
C VAL A 13 -3.85 28.07 -25.80
N PHE A 14 -4.66 27.03 -25.63
CA PHE A 14 -4.66 26.24 -24.38
C PHE A 14 -4.67 24.74 -24.71
N ALA A 15 -3.90 24.36 -25.73
CA ALA A 15 -3.33 23.03 -25.82
C ALA A 15 -2.12 22.96 -24.88
N ILE A 16 -2.38 22.99 -23.57
CA ILE A 16 -1.48 22.33 -22.63
C ILE A 16 -2.25 21.13 -22.14
N VAL A 17 -2.12 20.08 -22.95
CA VAL A 17 -2.08 18.70 -22.49
C VAL A 17 -1.26 18.72 -21.21
N ILE A 18 -1.93 18.77 -20.05
CA ILE A 18 -1.31 18.45 -18.77
C ILE A 18 -1.03 16.97 -18.86
N GLY A 19 0.10 16.65 -19.49
CA GLY A 19 0.81 15.40 -19.34
C GLY A 19 1.29 15.31 -17.90
N CYS A 20 0.36 15.17 -16.96
CA CYS A 20 0.61 14.27 -15.86
C CYS A 20 0.40 12.88 -16.45
N PRO A 21 1.44 12.06 -16.65
CA PRO A 21 1.19 10.65 -16.54
C PRO A 21 0.54 10.47 -15.17
N LEU A 22 -0.74 10.11 -15.11
CA LEU A 22 -1.41 9.62 -13.89
C LEU A 22 -0.80 8.28 -13.41
N SER A 23 0.48 8.05 -13.71
CA SER A 23 1.34 6.97 -13.27
C SER A 23 2.00 7.31 -11.94
N GLY A 24 1.24 7.94 -11.05
CA GLY A 24 1.67 8.34 -9.71
C GLY A 24 0.50 8.21 -8.74
N PHE A 25 -0.24 7.10 -8.80
CA PHE A 25 -1.24 6.78 -7.78
C PHE A 25 -0.57 6.89 -6.42
N ALA A 26 -0.98 7.87 -5.61
CA ALA A 26 -0.68 7.84 -4.19
C ALA A 26 -1.23 6.51 -3.67
N GLN A 27 -0.33 5.57 -3.37
CA GLN A 27 -0.71 4.22 -2.93
C GLN A 27 -1.43 4.25 -1.59
N PHE A 28 -1.39 5.40 -0.89
CA PHE A 28 -2.27 5.75 0.20
C PHE A 28 -2.55 7.26 0.22
N MET A 29 -3.63 7.66 0.90
CA MET A 29 -4.04 9.04 1.11
C MET A 29 -4.25 9.28 2.60
N ASP A 30 -3.73 10.38 3.12
CA ASP A 30 -3.91 10.77 4.51
C ASP A 30 -5.22 11.52 4.71
N ARG A 31 -5.98 11.11 5.73
CA ARG A 31 -7.27 11.68 6.12
C ARG A 31 -7.20 12.38 7.48
N GLY A 32 -6.00 12.61 8.01
CA GLY A 32 -5.75 13.19 9.33
C GLY A 32 -5.70 12.10 10.40
N GLU A 33 -6.87 11.59 10.79
CA GLU A 33 -6.99 10.57 11.86
C GLU A 33 -6.56 9.16 11.42
N TYR A 34 -6.66 8.89 10.11
CA TYR A 34 -6.33 7.60 9.51
C TYR A 34 -5.74 7.79 8.11
N VAL A 35 -5.16 6.71 7.60
CA VAL A 35 -4.63 6.62 6.25
C VAL A 35 -5.48 5.66 5.45
N GLU A 36 -5.90 6.09 4.26
CA GLU A 36 -6.61 5.25 3.31
C GLU A 36 -5.61 4.66 2.31
N VAL A 37 -5.35 3.36 2.38
CA VAL A 37 -4.47 2.64 1.46
C VAL A 37 -5.27 2.13 0.27
N SER A 38 -4.73 2.26 -0.94
CA SER A 38 -5.43 1.78 -2.14
C SER A 38 -5.62 0.26 -2.11
N LYS A 39 -6.80 -0.22 -2.53
CA LYS A 39 -7.05 -1.65 -2.72
C LYS A 39 -6.03 -2.25 -3.69
N GLY A 40 -5.52 -3.44 -3.34
CA GLY A 40 -4.51 -4.18 -4.10
C GLY A 40 -3.07 -3.82 -3.74
N VAL A 41 -2.84 -2.79 -2.93
CA VAL A 41 -1.49 -2.44 -2.47
C VAL A 41 -0.93 -3.56 -1.60
N LYS A 42 0.32 -3.94 -1.88
CA LYS A 42 1.11 -4.88 -1.09
C LYS A 42 1.92 -4.09 -0.07
N LEU A 43 1.75 -4.43 1.21
CA LEU A 43 2.41 -3.80 2.34
C LEU A 43 3.38 -4.82 2.95
N CYS A 44 4.65 -4.45 3.08
CA CYS A 44 5.70 -5.31 3.63
C CYS A 44 5.94 -4.89 5.08
N SER A 45 6.18 -5.86 5.96
CA SER A 45 6.61 -5.54 7.32
C SER A 45 7.99 -4.90 7.28
N ASN A 46 8.25 -3.96 8.19
CA ASN A 46 9.59 -3.51 8.46
C ASN A 46 10.17 -4.30 9.64
N ALA A 47 11.01 -5.30 9.35
CA ALA A 47 11.55 -6.20 10.37
C ALA A 47 12.34 -5.50 11.49
N ALA A 48 12.88 -4.31 11.26
CA ALA A 48 13.60 -3.55 12.30
C ALA A 48 12.65 -2.86 13.31
N LEU A 49 11.39 -2.66 12.93
CA LEU A 49 10.38 -1.95 13.73
C LEU A 49 9.16 -2.82 14.06
N ASP A 50 9.10 -4.01 13.50
CA ASP A 50 8.06 -4.98 13.80
C ASP A 50 8.29 -5.52 15.21
N THR A 51 7.46 -5.02 16.13
CA THR A 51 7.42 -5.47 17.53
C THR A 51 6.41 -6.60 17.73
N SER A 52 5.83 -7.13 16.63
CA SER A 52 4.88 -8.22 16.75
C SER A 52 5.58 -9.43 17.36
N ASN A 53 5.08 -9.86 18.53
CA ASN A 53 5.50 -11.10 19.22
C ASN A 53 5.06 -12.37 18.44
N GLY A 54 4.86 -12.26 17.13
CA GLY A 54 4.34 -13.30 16.28
C GLY A 54 5.39 -14.35 15.96
N ILE A 55 4.94 -15.60 15.80
CA ILE A 55 5.75 -16.76 15.43
C ILE A 55 6.40 -16.59 14.04
N LEU A 56 5.86 -15.71 13.20
CA LEU A 56 6.27 -15.56 11.80
C LEU A 56 7.33 -14.47 11.66
N ASP A 57 8.41 -14.81 10.95
CA ASP A 57 9.48 -13.89 10.58
C ASP A 57 8.93 -12.64 9.85
N PRO A 58 9.14 -11.44 10.40
CA PRO A 58 8.72 -10.18 9.79
C PRO A 58 9.21 -10.00 8.35
N GLU A 59 10.42 -10.46 8.01
CA GLU A 59 10.98 -10.29 6.66
C GLU A 59 10.21 -11.09 5.60
N ASN A 60 9.58 -12.18 6.03
CA ASN A 60 8.82 -13.06 5.17
C ASN A 60 7.33 -12.72 5.14
N ARG A 61 6.86 -11.75 5.96
CA ARG A 61 5.45 -11.39 6.07
C ARG A 61 5.08 -10.17 5.24
N PHE A 62 3.94 -10.24 4.57
CA PHE A 62 3.34 -9.09 3.90
C PHE A 62 1.81 -9.14 3.94
N TRP A 63 1.18 -8.01 3.64
CA TRP A 63 -0.27 -7.87 3.57
C TRP A 63 -0.70 -7.34 2.22
N ARG A 64 -1.92 -7.69 1.80
CA ARG A 64 -2.57 -7.12 0.63
C ARG A 64 -3.88 -6.46 1.05
N VAL A 65 -4.04 -5.19 0.72
CA VAL A 65 -5.29 -4.46 1.01
C VAL A 65 -6.39 -4.96 0.08
N THR A 66 -7.50 -5.43 0.62
CA THR A 66 -8.60 -6.04 -0.15
C THR A 66 -9.85 -5.16 -0.21
N SER A 67 -9.94 -4.12 0.62
CA SER A 67 -11.07 -3.18 0.63
C SER A 67 -10.64 -1.71 0.61
N LYS A 68 -11.58 -0.85 0.22
CA LYS A 68 -11.53 0.59 0.56
C LYS A 68 -11.79 0.79 2.06
N ALA A 69 -11.54 1.99 2.57
CA ALA A 69 -11.93 2.37 3.91
C ALA A 69 -13.45 2.29 4.09
N ARG A 70 -13.88 1.72 5.22
CA ARG A 70 -15.28 1.69 5.67
C ARG A 70 -15.64 2.99 6.38
N GLU A 71 -16.90 3.16 6.76
CA GLU A 71 -17.37 4.34 7.52
C GLU A 71 -16.64 4.51 8.87
N ASN A 72 -16.20 3.40 9.47
CA ASN A 72 -15.39 3.40 10.70
C ASN A 72 -13.87 3.50 10.44
N SER A 73 -13.46 3.95 9.26
CA SER A 73 -12.06 4.11 8.82
C SER A 73 -11.23 2.83 8.68
N THR A 74 -11.77 1.66 9.05
CA THR A 74 -11.07 0.39 8.89
C THR A 74 -10.98 -0.05 7.44
N GLN A 75 -9.94 -0.81 7.12
CA GLN A 75 -9.72 -1.47 5.85
C GLN A 75 -9.45 -2.94 6.06
N THR A 76 -9.82 -3.74 5.07
CA THR A 76 -9.56 -5.18 5.09
C THR A 76 -8.23 -5.49 4.42
N VAL A 77 -7.46 -6.38 5.04
CA VAL A 77 -6.22 -6.93 4.52
C VAL A 77 -6.24 -8.45 4.59
N ASP A 78 -5.53 -9.06 3.65
CA ASP A 78 -5.15 -10.47 3.72
C ASP A 78 -3.65 -10.54 4.05
N ALA A 79 -3.27 -11.41 4.98
CA ALA A 79 -1.88 -11.62 5.39
C ALA A 79 -1.27 -12.81 4.66
N PHE A 80 -0.01 -12.68 4.28
CA PHE A 80 0.75 -13.69 3.55
C PHE A 80 2.15 -13.85 4.13
N VAL A 81 2.72 -15.02 3.90
CA VAL A 81 4.11 -15.34 4.20
C VAL A 81 4.80 -15.92 2.97
N PHE A 82 6.09 -15.62 2.83
CA PHE A 82 6.97 -16.31 1.89
C PHE A 82 7.50 -17.58 2.56
N GLU A 83 7.18 -18.73 2.00
CA GLU A 83 7.67 -20.02 2.47
C GLU A 83 8.62 -20.65 1.45
N SER A 84 9.73 -21.19 1.93
CA SER A 84 10.65 -21.95 1.10
C SER A 84 10.25 -23.42 1.07
N ALA A 85 10.06 -23.99 -0.12
CA ALA A 85 9.75 -25.41 -0.31
C ALA A 85 10.90 -26.08 -1.07
N TYR A 86 11.49 -27.12 -0.48
CA TYR A 86 12.53 -27.92 -1.12
C TYR A 86 11.94 -29.17 -1.76
N ASP A 87 12.04 -29.29 -3.08
CA ASP A 87 11.70 -30.51 -3.78
C ASP A 87 12.92 -31.44 -3.84
N ARG A 88 12.86 -32.52 -3.05
CA ARG A 88 13.92 -33.54 -3.01
C ARG A 88 14.11 -34.29 -4.33
N LYS A 89 13.10 -34.38 -5.20
CA LYS A 89 13.21 -35.09 -6.49
C LYS A 89 13.99 -34.27 -7.50
N SER A 90 13.74 -32.97 -7.58
CA SER A 90 14.45 -32.07 -8.50
C SER A 90 15.69 -31.42 -7.88
N GLY A 91 15.83 -31.45 -6.55
CA GLY A 91 16.89 -30.75 -5.81
C GLY A 91 16.69 -29.23 -5.76
N LYS A 92 15.52 -28.72 -6.13
CA LYS A 92 15.23 -27.28 -6.26
C LYS A 92 14.52 -26.74 -5.03
N THR A 93 14.92 -25.56 -4.57
CA THR A 93 14.16 -24.76 -3.59
C THR A 93 13.33 -23.71 -4.32
N THR A 94 12.04 -23.64 -4.03
CA THR A 94 11.13 -22.57 -4.48
C THR A 94 10.73 -21.69 -3.31
N ILE A 95 10.40 -20.42 -3.59
CA ILE A 95 9.78 -19.51 -2.63
C ILE A 95 8.35 -19.31 -3.10
N GLU A 96 7.39 -19.59 -2.24
CA GLU A 96 5.96 -19.51 -2.52
C GLU A 96 5.29 -18.49 -1.62
N GLU A 97 4.34 -17.72 -2.18
CA GLU A 97 3.45 -16.87 -1.39
C GLU A 97 2.32 -17.74 -0.83
N ARG A 98 2.23 -17.84 0.49
CA ARG A 98 1.18 -18.58 1.20
C ARG A 98 0.32 -17.60 1.98
N GLN A 99 -0.99 -17.67 1.79
CA GLN A 99 -1.92 -16.89 2.58
C GLN A 99 -2.01 -17.49 3.99
N TYR A 100 -1.82 -16.64 5.00
CA TYR A 100 -1.81 -17.02 6.40
C TYR A 100 -3.09 -16.61 7.12
N ASP A 101 -3.63 -15.44 6.81
CA ASP A 101 -4.87 -14.91 7.38
C ASP A 101 -5.65 -14.14 6.31
N ASP A 102 -6.97 -14.13 6.40
CA ASP A 102 -7.85 -13.51 5.42
C ASP A 102 -8.86 -12.55 6.06
N GLY A 103 -9.22 -11.52 5.31
CA GLY A 103 -10.33 -10.65 5.71
C GLY A 103 -10.09 -9.85 7.01
N TYR A 104 -8.85 -9.70 7.46
CA TYR A 104 -8.53 -9.01 8.70
C TYR A 104 -8.82 -7.51 8.60
N ALA A 105 -9.58 -6.95 9.54
CA ALA A 105 -9.88 -5.53 9.57
C ALA A 105 -8.81 -4.78 10.37
N THR A 106 -8.20 -3.77 9.78
CA THR A 106 -7.16 -2.94 10.38
C THR A 106 -7.48 -1.45 10.19
N LEU A 107 -7.04 -0.61 11.11
CA LEU A 107 -6.92 0.82 10.90
C LEU A 107 -5.49 1.13 10.48
N PHE A 108 -5.29 1.95 9.46
CA PHE A 108 -3.97 2.45 9.11
C PHE A 108 -3.75 3.85 9.67
N LYS A 109 -2.61 4.08 10.28
CA LYS A 109 -2.17 5.42 10.73
C LYS A 109 -0.78 5.73 10.18
N ARG A 110 -0.40 7.00 10.14
CA ARG A 110 1.00 7.36 9.86
C ARG A 110 1.90 6.93 11.02
N ALA A 111 3.04 6.35 10.69
CA ALA A 111 4.14 6.26 11.65
C ALA A 111 4.87 7.62 11.68
N LEU A 112 4.55 8.47 12.67
CA LEU A 112 5.09 9.83 12.74
C LEU A 112 6.62 9.87 12.84
N GLU A 113 7.20 8.86 13.47
CA GLU A 113 8.65 8.72 13.67
C GLU A 113 9.36 8.11 12.46
N HIS A 114 8.61 7.51 11.52
CA HIS A 114 9.16 6.75 10.40
C HIS A 114 8.51 7.17 9.06
N LYS A 115 9.16 8.12 8.38
CA LYS A 115 8.66 8.67 7.11
C LYS A 115 8.37 7.57 6.09
N GLY A 116 7.17 7.61 5.52
CA GLY A 116 6.73 6.67 4.48
C GLY A 116 6.18 5.35 5.01
N MET A 117 6.18 5.14 6.33
CA MET A 117 5.62 3.96 6.96
C MET A 117 4.23 4.22 7.55
N LEU A 118 3.48 3.14 7.68
CA LEU A 118 2.14 3.09 8.23
C LEU A 118 2.13 2.14 9.42
N LEU A 119 1.33 2.47 10.42
CA LEU A 119 1.00 1.58 11.51
C LEU A 119 -0.28 0.82 11.15
N MET A 120 -0.23 -0.51 11.25
CA MET A 120 -1.41 -1.35 11.28
C MET A 120 -1.89 -1.44 12.73
N VAL A 121 -3.07 -0.89 12.98
CA VAL A 121 -3.65 -0.78 14.32
C VAL A 121 -4.89 -1.66 14.39
N SER A 122 -4.93 -2.56 15.37
CA SER A 122 -6.07 -3.41 15.62
C SER A 122 -7.29 -2.55 15.98
N PRO A 123 -8.44 -2.71 15.30
CA PRO A 123 -9.65 -2.00 15.67
C PRO A 123 -10.29 -2.55 16.96
N ARG A 124 -9.81 -3.69 17.48
CA ARG A 124 -10.38 -4.35 18.66
C ARG A 124 -9.88 -3.72 19.96
N ASP A 125 -8.57 -3.51 20.06
CA ASP A 125 -7.91 -3.05 21.28
C ASP A 125 -6.99 -1.84 21.06
N GLY A 126 -6.86 -1.36 19.82
CA GLY A 126 -6.03 -0.21 19.48
C GLY A 126 -4.53 -0.49 19.49
N GLN A 127 -4.09 -1.74 19.64
CA GLN A 127 -2.67 -2.08 19.61
C GLN A 127 -2.09 -1.98 18.20
N VAL A 128 -0.82 -1.58 18.11
CA VAL A 128 -0.06 -1.63 16.87
C VAL A 128 0.37 -3.07 16.63
N GLU A 129 -0.11 -3.66 15.54
CA GLU A 129 0.18 -5.03 15.17
C GLU A 129 1.38 -5.15 14.24
N ALA A 130 1.63 -4.13 13.42
CA ALA A 130 2.78 -4.07 12.54
C ALA A 130 3.10 -2.63 12.12
N THR A 131 4.38 -2.36 11.87
CA THR A 131 4.82 -1.19 11.11
C THR A 131 5.13 -1.64 9.70
N VAL A 132 4.44 -1.06 8.72
CA VAL A 132 4.49 -1.49 7.33
C VAL A 132 4.85 -0.37 6.38
N GLU A 133 5.47 -0.71 5.27
CA GLU A 133 5.65 0.19 4.13
C GLU A 133 5.10 -0.45 2.86
N ILE A 134 4.86 0.35 1.84
CA ILE A 134 4.51 -0.21 0.53
C ILE A 134 5.71 -1.02 0.03
N CYS A 135 5.48 -2.30 -0.29
CA CYS A 135 6.53 -3.16 -0.81
C CYS A 135 7.16 -2.51 -2.04
N ARG A 136 8.48 -2.31 -2.00
CA ARG A 136 9.22 -1.85 -3.17
C ARG A 136 9.18 -2.94 -4.22
N ARG A 137 8.94 -2.56 -5.48
CA ARG A 137 9.26 -3.46 -6.60
C ARG A 137 10.77 -3.73 -6.55
N LYS A 138 11.17 -4.99 -6.40
CA LYS A 138 12.58 -5.37 -6.62
C LYS A 138 12.93 -4.92 -8.05
N LYS A 139 13.97 -4.08 -8.17
CA LYS A 139 14.55 -3.70 -9.46
C LYS A 139 15.25 -4.91 -10.07
#